data_AF-A0A940CBT2-F1
#
_entry.id   AF-A0A940CBT2-F1
#
_cell.length_a   1.000
_cell.length_b   1.000
_cell.length_c   1.000
_cell.angle_alpha   90.00
_cell.angle_beta   90.00
_cell.angle_gamma   90.00
#
_symmetry.space_group_name_H-M   'P 1'
#
loop_
_entity.id
_entity.type
_entity.pdbx_description
1 polymer ?
#
loop_
_entity_poly.entity_id
_entity_poly.type
_entity_poly.pdbx_seq_one_letter_code
_entity_poly.pdbx_strand_id
1 'polypeptide(L)'
;FGIGGVGGYVVEALVRSGIGALDLIDNDKVCLTNLNRQIIATRKTLGMYKVDAAEERIKEISPECKVRTYKVFYLPETQDQFDFHEYDYVVDAIDTVTGKLTIIENAKKAGVPVISSMGAGNKINPAAFEVADIYETSICPLAKVMRRECKKRGIDSLKVVYSKEPPRCPLDLPEKEETNKRSTPGSTAFAPSVAGLIIAGEIVNDLCKGY
;
A
#
# COMPACT_ATOMS: atom_id res chain seq x y z
N PHE A 1 5.54 1.34 3.32
CA PHE A 1 5.42 -0.12 3.59
C PHE A 1 4.60 -0.81 2.52
N GLY A 2 5.15 -1.83 1.86
CA GLY A 2 4.54 -2.58 0.76
C GLY A 2 4.81 -1.95 -0.60
N ILE A 3 5.43 -2.69 -1.53
CA ILE A 3 5.80 -2.26 -2.89
C ILE A 3 5.02 -3.11 -3.92
N GLY A 4 3.75 -3.34 -3.62
CA GLY A 4 2.83 -4.11 -4.46
C GLY A 4 2.10 -3.28 -5.52
N GLY A 5 0.89 -3.72 -5.87
CA GLY A 5 0.08 -3.05 -6.91
C GLY A 5 -0.40 -1.65 -6.54
N VAL A 6 -0.45 -1.33 -5.24
CA VAL A 6 -0.74 0.03 -4.76
C VAL A 6 0.57 0.76 -4.50
N GLY A 7 1.39 0.24 -3.59
CA GLY A 7 2.60 0.92 -3.13
C GLY A 7 3.63 1.22 -4.21
N GLY A 8 3.75 0.37 -5.24
CA GLY A 8 4.62 0.67 -6.38
C GLY A 8 4.20 1.93 -7.14
N TYR A 9 2.89 2.18 -7.29
CA TYR A 9 2.39 3.41 -7.92
C TYR A 9 2.44 4.63 -7.00
N VAL A 10 2.36 4.43 -5.67
CA VAL A 10 2.64 5.51 -4.71
C VAL A 10 4.08 5.98 -4.89
N VAL A 11 5.04 5.04 -4.87
CA VAL A 11 6.46 5.33 -5.06
C VAL A 11 6.71 6.07 -6.38
N GLU A 12 6.16 5.56 -7.48
CA GLU A 12 6.27 6.18 -8.81
C GLU A 12 5.78 7.63 -8.81
N ALA A 13 4.62 7.89 -8.21
CA ALA A 13 4.04 9.22 -8.20
C ALA A 13 4.85 10.17 -7.29
N LEU A 14 5.23 9.73 -6.10
CA LEU A 14 6.00 10.54 -5.15
C LEU A 14 7.36 10.96 -5.72
N VAL A 15 8.11 10.04 -6.34
CA VAL A 15 9.41 10.39 -6.97
C VAL A 15 9.21 11.40 -8.11
N ARG A 16 8.16 11.24 -8.93
CA ARG A 16 7.83 12.19 -10.02
C ARG A 16 7.33 13.53 -9.51
N SER A 17 6.83 13.58 -8.29
CA SER A 17 6.43 14.81 -7.60
C SER A 17 7.56 15.49 -6.83
N GLY A 18 8.80 14.99 -6.93
CA GLY A 18 9.98 15.64 -6.35
C GLY A 18 10.24 15.30 -4.88
N ILE A 19 9.65 14.21 -4.35
CA ILE A 19 10.04 13.70 -3.03
C ILE A 19 11.50 13.24 -3.08
N GLY A 20 12.34 13.91 -2.28
CA GLY A 20 13.79 13.73 -2.31
C GLY A 20 14.33 12.55 -1.48
N ALA A 21 13.50 11.90 -0.67
CA ALA A 21 13.90 10.73 0.12
C ALA A 21 12.76 9.73 0.28
N LEU A 22 13.04 8.43 0.09
CA LEU A 22 12.08 7.34 0.16
C LEU A 22 12.68 6.10 0.84
N ASP A 23 12.01 5.62 1.90
CA ASP A 23 12.28 4.31 2.49
C ASP A 23 11.28 3.28 1.95
N LEU A 24 11.81 2.21 1.34
CA LEU A 24 11.03 1.16 0.71
C LEU A 24 11.12 -0.14 1.53
N ILE A 25 9.98 -0.61 2.03
CA ILE A 25 9.91 -1.81 2.89
C ILE A 25 9.03 -2.86 2.24
N ASP A 26 9.63 -3.94 1.74
CA ASP A 26 8.95 -5.13 1.19
C ASP A 26 9.96 -6.28 1.06
N ASN A 27 9.56 -7.52 1.38
CA ASN A 27 10.43 -8.70 1.30
C ASN A 27 10.17 -9.57 0.07
N ASP A 28 9.10 -9.31 -0.68
CA ASP A 28 8.76 -10.13 -1.82
C ASP A 28 9.69 -9.86 -3.01
N LYS A 29 9.78 -10.87 -3.87
CA LYS A 29 10.36 -10.76 -5.20
C LYS A 29 9.28 -10.53 -6.25
N VAL A 30 9.65 -9.89 -7.35
CA VAL A 30 8.80 -9.74 -8.52
C VAL A 30 8.49 -11.12 -9.11
N CYS A 31 7.21 -11.46 -9.19
CA CYS A 31 6.70 -12.71 -9.74
C CYS A 31 5.98 -12.49 -11.07
N LEU A 32 5.89 -13.53 -11.91
CA LEU A 32 5.16 -13.49 -13.18
C LEU A 32 3.70 -13.07 -12.99
N THR A 33 3.07 -13.48 -11.88
CA THR A 33 1.68 -13.13 -11.53
C THR A 33 1.50 -11.66 -11.12
N ASN A 34 2.58 -10.87 -11.03
CA ASN A 34 2.54 -9.45 -10.72
C ASN A 34 2.46 -8.56 -11.96
N LEU A 35 2.79 -9.09 -13.15
CA LEU A 35 2.82 -8.34 -14.41
C LEU A 35 1.50 -7.65 -14.77
N ASN A 36 0.36 -8.15 -14.27
CA ASN A 36 -0.94 -7.58 -14.57
C ASN A 36 -1.24 -6.26 -13.86
N ARG A 37 -0.47 -5.88 -12.81
CA ARG A 37 -0.89 -4.81 -11.89
C ARG A 37 0.21 -4.10 -11.09
N GLN A 38 1.48 -4.50 -11.18
CA GLN A 38 2.56 -3.87 -10.42
C GLN A 38 3.50 -3.16 -11.38
N ILE A 39 3.70 -1.86 -11.18
CA ILE A 39 4.50 -1.02 -12.09
C ILE A 39 5.97 -1.46 -12.21
N ILE A 40 6.51 -2.02 -11.12
CA ILE A 40 7.88 -2.54 -11.07
C ILE A 40 8.02 -3.93 -11.69
N ALA A 41 6.91 -4.59 -12.05
CA ALA A 41 6.93 -5.93 -12.60
C ALA A 41 7.02 -5.88 -14.12
N THR A 42 8.19 -6.23 -14.65
CA THR A 42 8.45 -6.40 -16.08
C THR A 42 9.13 -7.74 -16.31
N ARG A 43 9.29 -8.17 -17.56
CA ARG A 43 10.08 -9.38 -17.88
C ARG A 43 11.53 -9.25 -17.43
N LYS A 44 12.09 -8.04 -17.40
CA LYS A 44 13.46 -7.78 -16.96
C LYS A 44 13.63 -7.90 -15.44
N THR A 45 12.61 -7.53 -14.69
CA THR A 45 12.69 -7.46 -13.21
C THR A 45 12.24 -8.73 -12.50
N LEU A 46 11.84 -9.78 -13.24
CA LEU A 46 11.43 -11.06 -12.65
C LEU A 46 12.53 -11.64 -11.76
N GLY A 47 12.17 -12.01 -10.52
CA GLY A 47 13.09 -12.60 -9.55
C GLY A 47 13.90 -11.59 -8.72
N MET A 48 13.88 -10.30 -9.08
CA MET A 48 14.45 -9.24 -8.24
C MET A 48 13.58 -9.01 -7.00
N TYR A 49 14.18 -8.56 -5.90
CA TYR A 49 13.36 -8.04 -4.79
C TYR A 49 12.61 -6.80 -5.27
N LYS A 50 11.35 -6.66 -4.83
CA LYS A 50 10.52 -5.54 -5.24
C LYS A 50 11.13 -4.20 -4.86
N VAL A 51 11.75 -4.11 -3.68
CA VAL A 51 12.45 -2.90 -3.23
C VAL A 51 13.64 -2.56 -4.12
N ASP A 52 14.42 -3.55 -4.56
CA ASP A 52 15.57 -3.34 -5.46
C ASP A 52 15.10 -2.87 -6.85
N ALA A 53 14.07 -3.52 -7.41
CA ALA A 53 13.48 -3.14 -8.69
C ALA A 53 12.85 -1.73 -8.65
N ALA A 54 12.30 -1.34 -7.50
CA ALA A 54 11.77 0.01 -7.29
C ALA A 54 12.89 1.04 -7.16
N GLU A 55 13.98 0.72 -6.46
CA GLU A 55 15.15 1.60 -6.33
C GLU A 55 15.79 1.88 -7.70
N GLU A 56 16.06 0.85 -8.51
CA GLU A 56 16.58 1.04 -9.87
C GLU A 56 15.67 1.99 -10.69
N ARG A 57 14.36 1.75 -10.62
CA ARG A 57 13.37 2.58 -11.30
C ARG A 57 13.32 4.03 -10.79
N ILE A 58 13.43 4.24 -9.48
CA ILE A 58 13.52 5.60 -8.89
C ILE A 58 14.76 6.30 -9.43
N LYS A 59 15.91 5.62 -9.45
CA LYS A 59 17.18 6.20 -9.91
C LYS A 59 17.18 6.54 -11.41
N GLU A 60 16.40 5.84 -12.23
CA GLU A 60 16.16 6.23 -13.62
C GLU A 60 15.31 7.52 -13.74
N ILE A 61 14.45 7.80 -12.76
CA ILE A 61 13.55 8.98 -12.77
C ILE A 61 14.21 10.19 -12.12
N SER A 62 14.83 10.01 -10.96
CA SER A 62 15.45 11.04 -10.12
C SER A 62 16.69 10.45 -9.46
N PRO A 63 17.87 10.57 -10.10
CA PRO A 63 19.14 10.05 -9.57
C PRO A 63 19.48 10.57 -8.17
N GLU A 64 19.09 11.81 -7.88
CA GLU A 64 19.30 12.53 -6.62
C GLU A 64 18.39 12.08 -5.46
N CYS A 65 17.26 11.41 -5.75
CA CYS A 65 16.37 10.91 -4.71
C CYS A 65 17.10 9.91 -3.82
N LYS A 66 17.14 10.15 -2.51
CA LYS A 66 17.78 9.24 -1.53
C LYS A 66 16.84 8.07 -1.28
N VAL A 67 17.28 6.85 -1.61
CA VAL A 67 16.47 5.65 -1.44
C VAL A 67 17.14 4.75 -0.40
N ARG A 68 16.38 4.27 0.58
CA ARG A 68 16.80 3.17 1.47
C ARG A 68 15.85 2.00 1.26
N THR A 69 16.40 0.81 1.02
CA THR A 69 15.62 -0.40 0.78
C THR A 69 15.74 -1.38 1.94
N TYR A 70 14.60 -1.94 2.34
CA TYR A 70 14.50 -2.87 3.46
C TYR A 70 13.76 -4.13 2.98
N LYS A 71 14.50 -5.23 2.88
CA LYS A 71 13.99 -6.56 2.50
C LYS A 71 13.37 -7.24 3.72
N VAL A 72 12.32 -6.62 4.24
CA VAL A 72 11.71 -6.96 5.53
C VAL A 72 10.21 -7.08 5.38
N PHE A 73 9.65 -8.12 6.00
CA PHE A 73 8.22 -8.26 6.14
C PHE A 73 7.79 -7.58 7.44
N TYR A 74 7.12 -6.43 7.32
CA TYR A 74 6.82 -5.61 8.50
C TYR A 74 5.71 -6.23 9.36
N LEU A 75 6.11 -6.65 10.55
CA LEU A 75 5.31 -7.22 11.62
C LEU A 75 5.76 -6.66 12.98
N PRO A 76 5.00 -6.89 14.08
CA PRO A 76 5.41 -6.50 15.42
C PRO A 76 6.84 -6.92 15.79
N GLU A 77 7.31 -8.06 15.32
CA GLU A 77 8.65 -8.59 15.63
C GLU A 77 9.77 -7.82 14.94
N THR A 78 9.46 -7.09 13.88
CA THR A 78 10.42 -6.30 13.09
C THR A 78 10.30 -4.80 13.32
N GLN A 79 9.35 -4.37 14.15
CA GLN A 79 8.97 -2.96 14.29
C GLN A 79 10.13 -2.09 14.80
N ASP A 80 10.95 -2.65 15.69
CA ASP A 80 12.06 -1.93 16.35
C ASP A 80 13.23 -1.61 15.40
N GLN A 81 13.16 -2.06 14.14
CA GLN A 81 14.13 -1.71 13.10
C GLN A 81 13.88 -0.32 12.50
N PHE A 82 12.73 0.30 12.79
CA PHE A 82 12.28 1.52 12.15
C PHE A 82 11.94 2.57 13.21
N ASP A 83 12.69 3.66 13.22
CA ASP A 83 12.33 4.84 13.99
C ASP A 83 11.36 5.71 13.17
N PHE A 84 10.10 5.73 13.59
CA PHE A 84 9.06 6.47 12.89
C PHE A 84 9.25 8.00 12.99
N HIS A 85 10.05 8.49 13.96
CA HIS A 85 10.36 9.92 14.07
C HIS A 85 11.23 10.45 12.92
N GLU A 86 11.87 9.58 12.13
CA GLU A 86 12.64 9.97 10.94
C GLU A 86 11.75 10.34 9.73
N TYR A 87 10.44 10.07 9.79
CA TYR A 87 9.56 10.20 8.64
C TYR A 87 8.66 11.44 8.72
N ASP A 88 8.56 12.18 7.63
CA ASP A 88 7.55 13.24 7.48
C ASP A 88 6.15 12.67 7.21
N TYR A 89 6.08 11.50 6.58
CA TYR A 89 4.82 10.85 6.20
C TYR A 89 5.00 9.34 6.06
N VAL A 90 4.01 8.56 6.51
CA VAL A 90 4.00 7.10 6.37
C VAL A 90 2.89 6.60 5.44
N VAL A 91 3.26 5.69 4.54
CA VAL A 91 2.32 5.00 3.65
C VAL A 91 2.21 3.52 4.02
N ASP A 92 1.00 3.08 4.32
CA ASP A 92 0.66 1.68 4.52
C ASP A 92 -0.04 1.09 3.28
N ALA A 93 0.68 0.27 2.53
CA ALA A 93 0.18 -0.48 1.38
C ALA A 93 0.42 -2.01 1.54
N ILE A 94 0.54 -2.51 2.77
CA ILE A 94 0.64 -3.96 3.04
C ILE A 94 -0.74 -4.61 3.16
N ASP A 95 -0.82 -5.94 3.07
CA ASP A 95 -2.10 -6.66 3.12
C ASP A 95 -2.41 -7.29 4.49
N THR A 96 -1.43 -7.35 5.40
CA THR A 96 -1.59 -7.97 6.72
C THR A 96 -2.17 -7.00 7.74
N VAL A 97 -3.36 -7.32 8.27
CA VAL A 97 -4.04 -6.51 9.30
C VAL A 97 -3.14 -6.21 10.49
N THR A 98 -2.41 -7.20 11.00
CA THR A 98 -1.50 -7.01 12.14
C THR A 98 -0.42 -5.98 11.82
N GLY A 99 0.26 -6.12 10.67
CA GLY A 99 1.28 -5.17 10.25
C GLY A 99 0.71 -3.76 10.07
N LYS A 100 -0.47 -3.62 9.44
CA LYS A 100 -1.14 -2.32 9.27
C LYS A 100 -1.32 -1.63 10.61
N LEU A 101 -1.87 -2.35 11.60
CA LEU A 101 -2.14 -1.81 12.93
C LEU A 101 -0.85 -1.38 13.62
N THR A 102 0.23 -2.16 13.53
CA THR A 102 1.54 -1.80 14.08
C THR A 102 2.12 -0.54 13.43
N ILE A 103 2.00 -0.38 12.10
CA ILE A 103 2.41 0.85 11.40
C ILE A 103 1.64 2.04 11.97
N ILE A 104 0.32 1.92 12.08
CA ILE A 104 -0.55 3.01 12.54
C ILE A 104 -0.26 3.38 13.99
N GLU A 105 -0.08 2.40 14.87
CA GLU A 105 0.25 2.63 16.29
C GLU A 105 1.60 3.32 16.43
N ASN A 106 2.62 2.91 15.68
CA ASN A 106 3.96 3.50 15.76
C ASN A 106 4.00 4.90 15.14
N ALA A 107 3.33 5.12 14.01
CA ALA A 107 3.18 6.46 13.42
C ALA A 107 2.44 7.42 14.38
N LYS A 108 1.33 6.96 15.01
CA LYS A 108 0.57 7.76 15.98
C LYS A 108 1.42 8.10 17.22
N LYS A 109 2.19 7.15 17.75
CA LYS A 109 3.13 7.40 18.86
C LYS A 109 4.21 8.42 18.48
N ALA A 110 4.70 8.37 17.24
CA ALA A 110 5.71 9.29 16.74
C ALA A 110 5.16 10.67 16.36
N GLY A 111 3.84 10.84 16.30
CA GLY A 111 3.20 12.06 15.83
C GLY A 111 3.27 12.27 14.32
N VAL A 112 3.53 11.19 13.55
CA VAL A 112 3.73 11.23 12.10
C VAL A 112 2.43 10.87 11.37
N PRO A 113 2.01 11.65 10.36
CA PRO A 113 0.81 11.34 9.60
C PRO A 113 0.96 10.02 8.83
N VAL A 114 -0.12 9.23 8.82
CA VAL A 114 -0.18 7.95 8.13
C VAL A 114 -1.41 7.89 7.24
N ILE A 115 -1.23 7.39 6.02
CA ILE A 115 -2.32 7.04 5.10
C ILE A 115 -2.26 5.55 4.77
N SER A 116 -3.40 4.86 4.89
CA SER A 116 -3.49 3.42 4.66
C SER A 116 -4.37 3.06 3.47
N SER A 117 -3.87 2.18 2.61
CA SER A 117 -4.64 1.59 1.53
C SER A 117 -5.50 0.44 2.05
N MET A 118 -6.79 0.48 1.72
CA MET A 118 -7.72 -0.62 1.94
C MET A 118 -7.76 -1.56 0.72
N GLY A 119 -8.66 -2.55 0.72
CA GLY A 119 -8.67 -3.58 -0.32
C GLY A 119 -8.96 -3.02 -1.71
N ALA A 120 -8.01 -3.16 -2.64
CA ALA A 120 -8.16 -2.82 -4.07
C ALA A 120 -8.46 -4.04 -4.97
N GLY A 121 -8.41 -5.25 -4.42
CA GLY A 121 -8.76 -6.49 -5.13
C GLY A 121 -10.24 -6.60 -5.46
N ASN A 122 -10.54 -7.38 -6.50
CA ASN A 122 -11.87 -7.66 -7.03
C ASN A 122 -12.68 -6.41 -7.42
N LYS A 123 -12.00 -5.37 -7.93
CA LYS A 123 -12.59 -4.10 -8.34
C LYS A 123 -12.26 -3.76 -9.78
N ILE A 124 -13.21 -3.16 -10.48
CA ILE A 124 -13.04 -2.74 -11.88
C ILE A 124 -13.42 -1.28 -12.13
N ASN A 125 -13.95 -0.56 -11.13
CA ASN A 125 -14.27 0.85 -11.25
C ASN A 125 -13.22 1.71 -10.53
N PRO A 126 -12.20 2.24 -11.24
CA PRO A 126 -11.17 3.07 -10.62
C PRO A 126 -11.72 4.41 -10.09
N ALA A 127 -12.82 4.93 -10.66
CA ALA A 127 -13.42 6.19 -10.23
C ALA A 127 -14.16 6.09 -8.88
N ALA A 128 -14.34 4.88 -8.35
CA ALA A 128 -15.02 4.65 -7.07
C ALA A 128 -14.08 4.76 -5.86
N PHE A 129 -12.78 5.02 -6.07
CA PHE A 129 -11.82 5.21 -4.98
C PHE A 129 -11.84 6.65 -4.45
N GLU A 130 -11.74 6.79 -3.13
CA GLU A 130 -11.72 8.09 -2.46
C GLU A 130 -10.89 8.04 -1.17
N VAL A 131 -10.47 9.22 -0.71
CA VAL A 131 -9.86 9.43 0.61
C VAL A 131 -11.00 9.65 1.62
N ALA A 132 -10.94 8.97 2.75
CA ALA A 132 -11.90 9.13 3.85
C ALA A 132 -11.23 8.83 5.20
N ASP A 133 -11.91 9.16 6.29
CA ASP A 133 -11.57 8.56 7.59
C ASP A 133 -11.99 7.08 7.63
N ILE A 134 -11.22 6.25 8.33
CA ILE A 134 -11.51 4.82 8.47
C ILE A 134 -12.95 4.57 8.95
N TYR A 135 -13.51 5.41 9.81
CA TYR A 135 -14.85 5.25 10.38
C TYR A 135 -15.97 5.61 9.41
N GLU A 136 -15.67 6.35 8.34
CA GLU A 136 -16.62 6.73 7.28
C GLU A 136 -16.67 5.68 6.15
N THR A 137 -15.71 4.76 6.11
CA THR A 137 -15.63 3.75 5.06
C THR A 137 -16.84 2.79 5.03
N SER A 138 -17.22 2.38 3.83
CA SER A 138 -18.35 1.47 3.58
C SER A 138 -17.94 0.32 2.65
N ILE A 139 -18.70 -0.79 2.66
CA ILE A 139 -18.63 -1.90 1.68
C ILE A 139 -17.31 -2.72 1.66
N CYS A 140 -16.17 -2.16 2.09
CA CYS A 140 -14.86 -2.78 2.03
C CYS A 140 -14.62 -3.75 3.21
N PRO A 141 -14.40 -5.06 2.95
CA PRO A 141 -14.19 -6.05 4.01
C PRO A 141 -12.94 -5.77 4.87
N LEU A 142 -11.85 -5.32 4.25
CA LEU A 142 -10.64 -4.95 4.98
C LEU A 142 -10.89 -3.73 5.88
N ALA A 143 -11.55 -2.69 5.35
CA ALA A 143 -11.88 -1.50 6.13
C ALA A 143 -12.81 -1.83 7.31
N LYS A 144 -13.75 -2.77 7.15
CA LYS A 144 -14.60 -3.27 8.25
C LYS A 144 -13.78 -3.89 9.38
N VAL A 145 -12.77 -4.70 9.06
CA VAL A 145 -11.86 -5.28 10.05
C VAL A 145 -11.02 -4.19 10.69
N MET A 146 -10.42 -3.32 9.88
CA MET A 146 -9.59 -2.20 10.35
C MET A 146 -10.36 -1.27 11.30
N ARG A 147 -11.60 -0.88 10.99
CA ARG A 147 -12.45 -0.08 11.89
C ARG A 147 -12.61 -0.71 13.27
N ARG A 148 -12.91 -2.02 13.31
CA ARG A 148 -13.09 -2.75 14.57
C ARG A 148 -11.80 -2.77 15.38
N GLU A 149 -10.68 -3.04 14.73
CA GLU A 149 -9.39 -3.15 15.40
C GLU A 149 -8.81 -1.79 15.82
N CYS A 150 -9.04 -0.74 15.04
CA CYS A 150 -8.70 0.65 15.39
C CYS A 150 -9.48 1.10 16.63
N LYS A 151 -10.79 0.83 16.69
CA LYS A 151 -11.63 1.17 17.84
C LYS A 151 -11.17 0.50 19.13
N LYS A 152 -10.78 -0.78 19.06
CA LYS A 152 -10.25 -1.53 20.21
C LYS A 152 -8.94 -0.94 20.75
N ARG A 153 -8.17 -0.25 19.91
CA ARG A 153 -6.85 0.30 20.24
C ARG A 153 -6.87 1.78 20.59
N GLY A 154 -8.04 2.43 20.60
CA GLY A 154 -8.13 3.88 20.83
C GLY A 154 -7.51 4.70 19.69
N ILE A 155 -7.63 4.22 18.45
CA ILE A 155 -7.26 5.00 17.26
C ILE A 155 -8.49 5.81 16.83
N ASP A 156 -8.51 7.10 17.15
CA ASP A 156 -9.68 7.99 16.96
C ASP A 156 -9.94 8.39 15.50
N SER A 157 -8.90 8.40 14.68
CA SER A 157 -8.96 8.71 13.25
C SER A 157 -7.82 7.99 12.53
N LEU A 158 -8.06 7.63 11.27
CA LEU A 158 -7.06 7.09 10.36
C LEU A 158 -7.45 7.47 8.93
N LYS A 159 -6.58 8.22 8.25
CA LYS A 159 -6.77 8.55 6.84
C LYS A 159 -6.57 7.30 5.99
N VAL A 160 -7.54 6.98 5.14
CA VAL A 160 -7.48 5.80 4.27
C VAL A 160 -7.93 6.10 2.85
N VAL A 161 -7.43 5.30 1.91
CA VAL A 161 -7.99 5.21 0.56
C VAL A 161 -8.73 3.90 0.43
N TYR A 162 -10.02 3.98 0.11
CA TYR A 162 -10.88 2.82 -0.11
C TYR A 162 -11.76 3.06 -1.34
N SER A 163 -12.48 2.02 -1.78
CA SER A 163 -13.46 2.17 -2.86
C SER A 163 -14.85 1.81 -2.40
N LYS A 164 -15.83 2.61 -2.87
CA LYS A 164 -17.27 2.39 -2.70
C LYS A 164 -17.82 1.28 -3.61
N GLU A 165 -17.01 0.73 -4.51
CA GLU A 165 -17.39 -0.42 -5.35
C GLU A 165 -17.48 -1.70 -4.48
N PRO A 166 -18.61 -2.43 -4.52
CA PRO A 166 -18.68 -3.78 -3.96
C PRO A 166 -17.64 -4.70 -4.61
N PRO A 167 -16.82 -5.43 -3.83
CA PRO A 167 -15.88 -6.38 -4.41
C PRO A 167 -16.66 -7.46 -5.16
N ARG A 168 -16.24 -7.74 -6.39
CA ARG A 168 -16.82 -8.80 -7.20
C ARG A 168 -16.42 -10.17 -6.66
N CYS A 169 -17.33 -11.13 -6.74
CA CYS A 169 -16.97 -12.52 -6.48
C CYS A 169 -16.18 -13.05 -7.69
N PRO A 170 -14.99 -13.65 -7.52
CA PRO A 170 -14.37 -14.42 -8.58
C PRO A 170 -15.35 -15.48 -9.09
N LEU A 171 -15.35 -15.73 -10.39
CA LEU A 171 -16.10 -16.86 -10.94
C LEU A 171 -15.48 -18.14 -10.37
N ASP A 172 -16.33 -19.05 -9.87
CA ASP A 172 -15.90 -20.38 -9.47
C ASP A 172 -15.37 -21.09 -10.72
N LEU A 173 -14.05 -21.22 -10.81
CA LEU A 173 -13.45 -22.08 -11.81
C LEU A 173 -13.80 -23.52 -11.41
N PRO A 174 -14.38 -24.34 -12.31
CA PRO A 174 -14.55 -25.76 -12.02
C PRO A 174 -13.15 -26.35 -11.78
N GLU A 175 -13.02 -27.04 -10.65
CA GLU A 175 -11.85 -27.81 -10.19
C GLU A 175 -10.68 -27.01 -9.58
N LYS A 176 -10.74 -26.81 -8.25
CA LYS A 176 -9.72 -27.37 -7.37
C LYS A 176 -10.39 -28.04 -6.17
N GLU A 177 -10.33 -29.36 -6.15
CA GLU A 177 -10.54 -30.16 -4.95
C GLU A 177 -9.69 -29.60 -3.80
N GLU A 178 -10.28 -29.60 -2.61
CA GLU A 178 -9.62 -29.50 -1.32
C GLU A 178 -8.68 -28.29 -1.13
N THR A 179 -9.25 -27.19 -0.66
CA THR A 179 -8.82 -26.54 0.59
C THR A 179 -9.79 -25.39 0.89
N ASN A 180 -10.13 -25.19 2.17
CA ASN A 180 -10.79 -23.99 2.72
C ASN A 180 -9.97 -22.68 2.53
N LYS A 181 -9.20 -22.56 1.45
CA LYS A 181 -8.43 -21.37 1.09
C LYS A 181 -9.35 -20.41 0.36
N ARG A 182 -9.58 -19.24 0.97
CA ARG A 182 -10.19 -18.08 0.29
C ARG A 182 -9.57 -17.93 -1.09
N SER A 183 -10.41 -17.77 -2.11
CA SER A 183 -9.95 -17.53 -3.49
C SER A 183 -9.02 -16.30 -3.50
N THR A 184 -7.90 -16.43 -4.22
CA THR A 184 -6.96 -15.31 -4.39
C THR A 184 -7.72 -14.18 -5.09
N PRO A 185 -7.79 -12.96 -4.52
CA PRO A 185 -8.51 -11.86 -5.16
C PRO A 185 -7.98 -11.60 -6.56
N GLY A 186 -8.88 -11.49 -7.53
CA GLY A 186 -8.59 -10.99 -8.86
C GLY A 186 -8.20 -9.52 -8.80
N SER A 187 -7.50 -9.04 -9.82
CA SER A 187 -7.04 -7.67 -9.86
C SER A 187 -6.88 -7.18 -11.30
N THR A 188 -7.00 -5.87 -11.48
CA THR A 188 -6.86 -5.16 -12.74
C THR A 188 -5.61 -4.29 -12.70
N ALA A 189 -5.14 -3.85 -13.86
CA ALA A 189 -3.98 -2.94 -13.93
C ALA A 189 -4.30 -1.57 -13.28
N PHE A 190 -5.55 -1.12 -13.39
CA PHE A 190 -5.92 0.25 -13.04
C PHE A 190 -6.42 0.41 -11.60
N ALA A 191 -7.16 -0.54 -11.02
CA ALA A 191 -7.76 -0.36 -9.70
C ALA A 191 -6.73 -0.14 -8.57
N PRO A 192 -5.72 -1.00 -8.37
CA PRO A 192 -4.70 -0.76 -7.37
C PRO A 192 -3.79 0.42 -7.72
N SER A 193 -3.55 0.67 -9.02
CA SER A 193 -2.77 1.82 -9.46
C SER A 193 -3.41 3.15 -9.07
N VAL A 194 -4.73 3.31 -9.30
CA VAL A 194 -5.47 4.54 -8.99
C VAL A 194 -5.55 4.75 -7.49
N ALA A 195 -5.71 3.69 -6.69
CA ALA A 195 -5.59 3.79 -5.24
C ALA A 195 -4.20 4.34 -4.84
N GLY A 196 -3.13 3.88 -5.48
CA GLY A 196 -1.77 4.38 -5.24
C GLY A 196 -1.59 5.84 -5.66
N LEU A 197 -2.13 6.23 -6.81
CA LEU A 197 -2.07 7.61 -7.31
C LEU A 197 -2.85 8.58 -6.42
N ILE A 198 -4.03 8.20 -5.94
CA ILE A 198 -4.82 9.00 -4.98
C ILE A 198 -4.04 9.17 -3.67
N ILE A 199 -3.43 8.10 -3.15
CA ILE A 199 -2.59 8.16 -1.95
C ILE A 199 -1.45 9.17 -2.15
N ALA A 200 -0.70 9.07 -3.25
CA ALA A 200 0.41 9.98 -3.51
C ALA A 200 -0.04 11.44 -3.64
N GLY A 201 -1.16 11.69 -4.34
CA GLY A 201 -1.73 13.03 -4.45
C GLY A 201 -2.13 13.63 -3.10
N GLU A 202 -2.74 12.83 -2.22
CA GLU A 202 -3.11 13.27 -0.88
C GLU A 202 -1.89 13.60 -0.01
N ILE A 203 -0.83 12.79 -0.10
CA ILE A 203 0.45 13.05 0.61
C ILE A 203 1.05 14.36 0.14
N VAL A 204 1.15 14.58 -1.18
CA VAL A 204 1.69 15.84 -1.73
C VAL A 204 0.84 17.03 -1.27
N ASN A 205 -0.49 16.92 -1.31
CA ASN A 205 -1.37 17.96 -0.79
C ASN A 205 -1.10 18.25 0.69
N ASP A 206 -0.96 17.23 1.52
CA ASP A 206 -0.68 17.40 2.96
C ASP A 206 0.67 18.07 3.23
N LEU A 207 1.73 17.62 2.55
CA LEU A 207 3.06 18.20 2.69
C LEU A 207 3.13 19.64 2.18
N CYS A 208 2.29 19.99 1.19
CA CYS A 208 2.22 21.33 0.64
C CYS A 208 1.25 22.28 1.37
N LYS A 209 0.45 21.83 2.36
CA LYS A 209 -0.56 22.66 3.07
C LYS A 209 0.00 23.86 3.86
N GLY A 210 1.31 24.09 3.85
CA GLY A 210 1.99 25.24 4.45
C GLY A 210 2.82 26.10 3.48
N TYR A 211 2.73 25.84 2.17
CA TYR A 211 3.38 26.63 1.10
C TYR A 211 2.37 27.48 0.34
#